data_AF-A0A842SYR4-F1
#
_entry.id   AF-A0A842SYR4-F1
#
_cell.length_a   1.000
_cell.length_b   1.000
_cell.length_c   1.000
_cell.angle_alpha   90.00
_cell.angle_beta   90.00
_cell.angle_gamma   90.00
#
_symmetry.space_group_name_H-M   'P 1'
#
loop_
_entity.id
_entity.type
_entity.pdbx_description
1 polymer ?
#
loop_
_entity_poly.entity_id
_entity_poly.type
_entity_poly.pdbx_seq_one_letter_code
_entity_poly.pdbx_strand_id
1 'polypeptide(L)'
;MKDENAHKENGIVNIILNLKPAKSLFIVSCTREKIWDFNEEIDSFIEAKSAYYGKEFKEFLKWYESLDFRKKGYHWIILSGKYGYIEPQHPICWYDINMANPDHYPISLKSLKNQSKQIRKWYIDGKYKKVRLDNFENLVCINCDVFYIERIKSSLGKKNYISIDRIEKIIGE
;
A
#
# COMPACT_ATOMS: atom_id res chain seq x y z
N MET A 1 7.41 -28.78 -17.34
CA MET A 1 7.28 -27.33 -17.55
C MET A 1 6.95 -26.63 -16.22
N LYS A 2 7.76 -26.91 -15.20
CA LYS A 2 7.83 -26.19 -13.91
C LYS A 2 9.27 -25.66 -13.84
N ASP A 3 9.50 -24.53 -13.16
CA ASP A 3 10.82 -23.96 -12.83
C ASP A 3 11.42 -22.85 -13.72
N GLU A 4 10.61 -21.96 -14.30
CA GLU A 4 11.09 -20.61 -14.69
C GLU A 4 10.55 -19.47 -13.82
N ASN A 5 9.41 -19.66 -13.15
CA ASN A 5 8.77 -18.62 -12.33
C ASN A 5 9.32 -18.54 -10.89
N ALA A 6 9.61 -19.68 -10.26
CA ALA A 6 10.12 -19.72 -8.88
C ALA A 6 11.50 -19.02 -8.70
N HIS A 7 12.35 -19.04 -9.74
CA HIS A 7 13.63 -18.32 -9.75
C HIS A 7 13.47 -16.80 -9.89
N LYS A 8 12.43 -16.32 -10.59
CA LYS A 8 12.10 -14.88 -10.67
C LYS A 8 11.50 -14.35 -9.36
N GLU A 9 10.74 -15.19 -8.66
CA GLU A 9 9.95 -14.84 -7.47
C GLU A 9 10.81 -14.68 -6.20
N ASN A 10 11.82 -15.52 -5.99
CA ASN A 10 12.88 -15.24 -4.99
C ASN A 10 13.72 -14.00 -5.37
N GLY A 11 13.80 -13.68 -6.66
CA GLY A 11 14.48 -12.50 -7.19
C GLY A 11 13.82 -11.20 -6.72
N ILE A 12 12.49 -11.11 -6.72
CA ILE A 12 11.80 -9.85 -6.36
C ILE A 12 11.97 -9.51 -4.88
N VAL A 13 11.91 -10.51 -3.99
CA VAL A 13 12.16 -10.30 -2.55
C VAL A 13 13.60 -9.82 -2.34
N ASN A 14 14.57 -10.42 -3.02
CA ASN A 14 15.96 -9.97 -2.96
C ASN A 14 16.14 -8.55 -3.50
N ILE A 15 15.48 -8.20 -4.60
CA ILE A 15 15.48 -6.83 -5.13
C ILE A 15 14.95 -5.86 -4.06
N ILE A 16 13.81 -6.18 -3.45
CA ILE A 16 13.21 -5.34 -2.40
C ILE A 16 14.15 -5.22 -1.20
N LEU A 17 14.71 -6.34 -0.71
CA LEU A 17 15.62 -6.33 0.44
C LEU A 17 16.90 -5.53 0.21
N ASN A 18 17.34 -5.39 -1.05
CA ASN A 18 18.49 -4.58 -1.44
C ASN A 18 18.17 -3.08 -1.60
N LEU A 19 16.91 -2.67 -1.51
CA LEU A 19 16.55 -1.26 -1.52
C LEU A 19 16.95 -0.56 -0.22
N LYS A 20 17.15 0.76 -0.29
CA LYS A 20 17.36 1.58 0.91
C LYS A 20 16.00 1.86 1.58
N PRO A 21 15.75 1.40 2.82
CA PRO A 21 14.44 1.57 3.47
C PRO A 21 14.01 3.03 3.60
N ALA A 22 14.93 3.92 3.99
CA ALA A 22 14.69 5.36 4.12
C ALA A 22 14.34 6.08 2.80
N LYS A 23 14.49 5.40 1.65
CA LYS A 23 14.17 5.89 0.30
C LYS A 23 13.10 5.07 -0.40
N SER A 24 12.52 4.08 0.29
CA SER A 24 11.57 3.13 -0.29
C SER A 24 10.25 3.14 0.46
N LEU A 25 9.15 3.10 -0.28
CA LEU A 25 7.80 3.12 0.27
C LEU A 25 6.98 2.01 -0.37
N PHE A 26 6.32 1.22 0.48
CA PHE A 26 5.27 0.31 0.02
C PHE A 26 3.95 1.07 -0.12
N ILE A 27 3.24 0.83 -1.22
CA ILE A 27 1.89 1.32 -1.45
C ILE A 27 1.01 0.10 -1.69
N VAL A 28 0.07 -0.16 -0.78
CA VAL A 28 -0.88 -1.26 -0.92
C VAL A 28 -2.26 -0.70 -1.28
N SER A 29 -2.98 -1.33 -2.20
CA SER A 29 -4.36 -0.96 -2.50
C SER A 29 -5.29 -1.31 -1.33
N CYS A 30 -6.34 -0.52 -1.13
CA CYS A 30 -7.45 -0.94 -0.28
C CYS A 30 -8.21 -2.11 -0.91
N THR A 31 -8.91 -2.90 -0.08
CA THR A 31 -9.83 -3.94 -0.56
C THR A 31 -11.29 -3.54 -0.39
N ARG A 32 -12.18 -4.14 -1.19
CA ARG A 32 -13.63 -3.94 -1.10
C ARG A 32 -14.14 -4.43 0.24
N GLU A 33 -13.79 -5.66 0.60
CA GLU A 33 -14.16 -6.32 1.85
C GLU A 33 -13.56 -5.58 3.05
N LYS A 34 -14.42 -5.15 3.96
CA LYS A 34 -14.06 -4.47 5.20
C LYS A 34 -14.76 -5.14 6.38
N ILE A 35 -14.30 -4.84 7.59
CA ILE A 35 -14.81 -5.46 8.81
C ILE A 35 -16.34 -5.30 8.99
N TRP A 36 -16.91 -4.17 8.57
CA TRP A 36 -18.35 -3.92 8.63
C TRP A 36 -19.18 -4.85 7.75
N ASP A 37 -18.60 -5.40 6.67
CA ASP A 37 -19.30 -6.37 5.82
C ASP A 37 -19.50 -7.72 6.54
N PHE A 38 -18.88 -7.91 7.71
CA PHE A 38 -18.99 -9.10 8.56
C PHE A 38 -19.60 -8.80 9.93
N ASN A 39 -19.62 -7.54 10.36
CA ASN A 39 -20.20 -7.10 11.61
C ASN A 39 -20.74 -5.67 11.48
N GLU A 40 -22.04 -5.56 11.26
CA GLU A 40 -22.75 -4.29 11.07
C GLU A 40 -22.92 -3.49 12.39
N GLU A 41 -22.68 -4.09 13.56
CA GLU A 41 -22.81 -3.42 14.86
C GLU A 41 -21.63 -2.48 15.19
N ILE A 42 -20.60 -2.46 14.33
CA ILE A 42 -19.43 -1.59 14.51
C ILE A 42 -19.74 -0.16 14.03
N ASP A 43 -20.37 0.65 14.86
CA ASP A 43 -20.68 2.06 14.56
C ASP A 43 -19.52 3.02 14.88
N SER A 44 -18.28 2.65 14.54
CA SER A 44 -17.09 3.43 14.91
C SER A 44 -16.05 3.52 13.82
N PHE A 45 -15.16 4.51 13.93
CA PHE A 45 -13.96 4.59 13.12
C PHE A 45 -12.93 3.57 13.58
N ILE A 46 -12.37 2.82 12.63
CA ILE A 46 -11.36 1.78 12.86
C ILE A 46 -10.08 2.16 12.11
N GLU A 47 -8.92 1.82 12.66
CA GLU A 47 -7.64 1.96 11.96
C GLU A 47 -7.67 1.22 10.61
N ALA A 48 -7.22 1.89 9.55
CA ALA A 48 -7.29 1.36 8.18
C ALA A 48 -6.72 -0.06 8.01
N LYS A 49 -5.58 -0.38 8.64
CA LYS A 49 -4.97 -1.72 8.60
C LYS A 49 -5.84 -2.83 9.20
N SER A 50 -6.73 -2.48 10.13
CA SER A 50 -7.62 -3.41 10.83
C SER A 50 -9.01 -3.45 10.17
N ALA A 51 -9.37 -2.37 9.47
CA ALA A 51 -10.64 -2.23 8.80
C ALA A 51 -10.71 -2.96 7.45
N TYR A 52 -9.63 -2.95 6.64
CA TYR A 52 -9.60 -3.69 5.38
C TYR A 52 -9.43 -5.19 5.64
N TYR A 53 -10.37 -6.00 5.12
CA TYR A 53 -10.52 -7.40 5.49
C TYR A 53 -10.36 -8.39 4.32
N GLY A 54 -10.19 -7.88 3.11
CA GLY A 54 -9.95 -8.70 1.92
C GLY A 54 -8.72 -9.59 2.03
N LYS A 55 -8.82 -10.80 1.47
CA LYS A 55 -7.78 -11.84 1.49
C LYS A 55 -6.39 -11.29 1.14
N GLU A 56 -6.27 -10.63 -0.01
CA GLU A 56 -4.99 -10.11 -0.52
C GLU A 56 -4.36 -9.05 0.41
N PHE A 57 -5.19 -8.26 1.10
CA PHE A 57 -4.70 -7.27 2.08
C PHE A 57 -4.16 -7.95 3.33
N LYS A 58 -4.85 -8.98 3.83
CA LYS A 58 -4.37 -9.77 4.97
C LYS A 58 -3.07 -10.52 4.65
N GLU A 59 -2.94 -11.03 3.43
CA GLU A 59 -1.70 -11.65 2.95
C GLU A 59 -0.55 -10.66 2.92
N PHE A 60 -0.80 -9.42 2.48
CA PHE A 60 0.17 -8.35 2.59
C PHE A 60 0.63 -8.11 4.02
N LEU A 61 -0.30 -8.03 4.97
CA LEU A 61 0.09 -7.85 6.38
C LEU A 61 0.97 -9.01 6.86
N LYS A 62 0.56 -10.26 6.62
CA LYS A 62 1.32 -11.46 7.03
C LYS A 62 2.71 -11.49 6.40
N TRP A 63 2.82 -11.21 5.11
CA TRP A 63 4.09 -11.18 4.39
C TRP A 63 5.00 -10.02 4.85
N TYR A 64 4.41 -8.86 5.08
CA TYR A 64 5.16 -7.70 5.54
C TYR A 64 5.76 -7.92 6.93
N GLU A 65 4.99 -8.59 7.80
CA GLU A 65 5.41 -8.98 9.14
C GLU A 65 6.43 -10.12 9.12
N SER A 66 6.24 -11.17 8.30
CA SER A 66 7.14 -12.32 8.25
C SER A 66 8.57 -11.94 7.80
N LEU A 67 8.68 -10.91 6.96
CA LEU A 67 9.97 -10.37 6.52
C LEU A 67 10.51 -9.27 7.43
N ASP A 68 9.86 -8.95 8.56
CA ASP A 68 10.31 -7.94 9.52
C ASP A 68 10.60 -6.57 8.86
N PHE A 69 9.87 -6.22 7.78
CA PHE A 69 10.14 -4.99 7.02
C PHE A 69 10.06 -3.73 7.88
N ARG A 70 9.17 -3.71 8.88
CA ARG A 70 9.10 -2.62 9.86
C ARG A 70 10.40 -2.48 10.66
N LYS A 71 10.98 -3.57 11.16
CA LYS A 71 12.25 -3.55 11.90
C LYS A 71 13.42 -3.13 11.01
N LYS A 72 13.34 -3.46 9.72
CA LYS A 72 14.27 -3.02 8.67
C LYS A 72 14.08 -1.55 8.26
N GLY A 73 13.12 -0.83 8.85
CA GLY A 73 12.90 0.60 8.60
C GLY A 73 12.08 0.92 7.35
N TYR A 74 11.41 -0.07 6.75
CA TYR A 74 10.46 0.18 5.69
C TYR A 74 9.16 0.77 6.24
N HIS A 75 8.52 1.58 5.41
CA HIS A 75 7.21 2.15 5.64
C HIS A 75 6.25 1.73 4.54
N TRP A 76 4.96 1.76 4.88
CA TRP A 76 3.91 1.48 3.94
C TRP A 76 2.72 2.41 4.17
N ILE A 77 1.98 2.66 3.09
CA ILE A 77 0.73 3.42 3.08
C ILE A 77 -0.32 2.67 2.27
N ILE A 78 -1.58 3.01 2.50
CA ILE A 78 -2.72 2.48 1.77
C ILE A 78 -3.14 3.49 0.72
N LEU A 79 -3.40 3.05 -0.50
CA LEU A 79 -4.13 3.81 -1.51
C LEU A 79 -5.62 3.42 -1.43
N SER A 80 -6.41 4.29 -0.80
CA SER A 80 -7.87 4.16 -0.66
C SER A 80 -8.61 4.90 -1.77
N GLY A 81 -9.67 4.28 -2.31
CA GLY A 81 -10.57 4.95 -3.26
C GLY A 81 -11.29 6.17 -2.68
N LYS A 82 -11.58 6.19 -1.36
CA LYS A 82 -12.21 7.32 -0.66
C LYS A 82 -11.19 8.35 -0.15
N TYR A 83 -10.16 7.88 0.53
CA TYR A 83 -9.27 8.73 1.32
C TYR A 83 -7.93 9.04 0.63
N GLY A 84 -7.60 8.39 -0.48
CA GLY A 84 -6.29 8.51 -1.12
C GLY A 84 -5.19 7.85 -0.30
N TYR A 85 -4.05 8.51 -0.17
CA TYR A 85 -2.89 7.99 0.56
C TYR A 85 -3.03 8.16 2.07
N ILE A 86 -3.28 7.05 2.78
CA ILE A 86 -3.46 7.05 4.24
C ILE A 86 -2.48 6.12 4.95
N GLU A 87 -2.08 6.52 6.16
CA GLU A 87 -1.32 5.68 7.08
C GLU A 87 -2.13 4.45 7.52
N PRO A 88 -1.45 3.35 7.90
CA PRO A 88 -2.11 2.15 8.45
C PRO A 88 -3.02 2.44 9.66
N GLN A 89 -2.67 3.44 10.47
CA GLN A 89 -3.41 3.86 11.67
C GLN A 89 -4.48 4.91 11.39
N HIS A 90 -4.64 5.37 10.14
CA HIS A 90 -5.63 6.38 9.81
C HIS A 90 -7.04 5.85 10.11
N PRO A 91 -7.87 6.56 10.89
CA PRO A 91 -9.22 6.13 11.19
C PRO A 91 -10.09 6.20 9.94
N ILE A 92 -10.78 5.11 9.60
CA ILE A 92 -11.77 5.05 8.52
C ILE A 92 -13.10 4.53 9.04
N CYS A 93 -14.20 4.93 8.42
CA CYS A 93 -15.52 4.36 8.62
C CYS A 93 -15.91 3.49 7.41
N TRP A 94 -17.07 2.83 7.47
CA TRP A 94 -17.57 2.08 6.31
C TRP A 94 -17.74 2.97 5.07
N TYR A 95 -17.42 2.40 3.91
CA TYR A 95 -17.68 2.99 2.60
C TYR A 95 -17.54 1.93 1.50
N ASP A 96 -18.21 2.14 0.37
CA ASP A 96 -18.05 1.34 -0.85
C ASP A 96 -17.73 2.23 -2.06
N ILE A 97 -16.44 2.53 -2.23
CA ILE A 97 -15.94 3.38 -3.33
C ILE A 97 -14.96 2.58 -4.16
N ASN A 98 -15.35 2.32 -5.41
CA ASN A 98 -14.48 1.78 -6.44
C ASN A 98 -13.77 2.93 -7.14
N MET A 99 -12.43 2.98 -7.07
CA MET A 99 -11.65 4.07 -7.65
C MET A 99 -11.74 4.15 -9.19
N ALA A 100 -12.07 3.04 -9.84
CA ALA A 100 -12.28 2.97 -11.29
C ALA A 100 -13.69 3.37 -11.73
N ASN A 101 -14.66 3.44 -10.80
CA ASN A 101 -16.02 3.87 -11.10
C ASN A 101 -16.22 5.37 -10.78
N PRO A 102 -16.39 6.24 -11.79
CA PRO A 102 -16.60 7.67 -11.54
C PRO A 102 -17.87 7.98 -10.73
N ASP A 103 -18.90 7.14 -10.81
CA ASP A 103 -20.17 7.33 -10.11
C ASP A 103 -20.06 7.08 -8.59
N HIS A 104 -18.94 6.50 -8.14
CA HIS A 104 -18.62 6.35 -6.72
C HIS A 104 -17.88 7.58 -6.15
N TYR A 105 -17.70 8.64 -6.95
CA TYR A 105 -17.02 9.88 -6.58
C TYR A 105 -15.65 9.66 -5.90
N PRO A 106 -14.75 8.89 -6.52
CA PRO A 106 -13.50 8.52 -5.89
C PRO A 106 -12.56 9.72 -5.73
N ILE A 107 -11.53 9.54 -4.89
CA ILE A 107 -10.48 10.50 -4.66
C ILE A 107 -9.90 11.01 -6.00
N SER A 108 -9.88 12.34 -6.15
CA SER A 108 -9.41 12.93 -7.40
C SER A 108 -7.88 12.83 -7.55
N LEU A 109 -7.40 12.81 -8.80
CA LEU A 109 -5.96 12.89 -9.09
C LEU A 109 -5.33 14.17 -8.50
N LYS A 110 -6.07 15.28 -8.50
CA LYS A 110 -5.62 16.54 -7.88
C LYS A 110 -5.41 16.37 -6.38
N SER A 111 -6.31 15.68 -5.69
CA SER A 111 -6.18 15.37 -4.27
C SER A 111 -4.98 14.46 -3.99
N LEU A 112 -4.77 13.41 -4.79
CA LEU A 112 -3.59 12.54 -4.67
C LEU A 112 -2.27 13.31 -4.87
N LYS A 113 -2.20 14.19 -5.87
CA LYS A 113 -1.04 15.08 -6.11
C LYS A 113 -0.79 16.07 -4.97
N ASN A 114 -1.84 16.49 -4.27
CA ASN A 114 -1.69 17.35 -3.10
C ASN A 114 -1.21 16.55 -1.89
N GLN A 115 -1.77 15.36 -1.65
CA GLN A 115 -1.34 14.46 -0.59
C GLN A 115 0.11 14.00 -0.73
N SER A 116 0.62 13.87 -1.95
CA SER A 116 2.02 13.49 -2.15
C SER A 116 3.01 14.55 -1.67
N LYS A 117 2.60 15.83 -1.67
CA LYS A 117 3.39 16.99 -1.25
C LYS A 117 3.20 17.38 0.22
N GLN A 118 2.17 16.83 0.88
CA GLN A 118 1.89 17.09 2.28
C GLN A 118 2.97 16.49 3.18
N ILE A 119 3.35 17.22 4.23
CA ILE A 119 4.33 16.77 5.21
C ILE A 119 3.66 15.79 6.18
N ARG A 120 4.28 14.63 6.35
CA ARG A 120 3.94 13.58 7.31
C ARG A 120 5.08 13.45 8.33
N LYS A 121 4.78 12.94 9.52
CA LYS A 121 5.77 12.73 10.58
C LYS A 121 5.91 11.23 10.84
N TRP A 122 6.99 10.63 10.36
CA TRP A 122 7.24 9.19 10.50
C TRP A 122 8.46 8.92 11.36
N TYR A 123 8.46 7.79 12.06
CA TYR A 123 9.58 7.35 12.89
C TYR A 123 10.56 6.56 12.02
N ILE A 124 11.71 7.17 11.69
CA ILE A 124 12.72 6.64 10.77
C ILE A 124 14.09 6.72 11.45
N ASP A 125 14.80 5.61 11.55
CA ASP A 125 16.13 5.52 12.18
C ASP A 125 16.16 6.10 13.61
N GLY A 126 15.21 5.70 14.45
CA GLY A 126 15.18 6.10 15.86
C GLY A 126 14.65 7.52 16.14
N LYS A 127 14.28 8.29 15.10
CA LYS A 127 13.78 9.67 15.26
C LYS A 127 12.59 9.97 14.37
N TYR A 128 11.76 10.91 14.82
CA TYR A 128 10.71 11.45 13.98
C TYR A 128 11.28 12.36 12.90
N LYS A 129 10.99 12.06 11.63
CA LYS A 129 11.36 12.87 10.48
C LYS A 129 10.12 13.39 9.78
N LYS A 130 10.22 14.62 9.26
CA LYS A 130 9.25 15.18 8.33
C LYS A 130 9.51 14.57 6.95
N VAL A 131 8.53 13.90 6.39
CA VAL A 131 8.61 13.24 5.09
C VAL A 131 7.46 13.65 4.20
N ARG A 132 7.69 13.62 2.89
CA ARG A 132 6.64 13.71 1.88
C ARG A 132 6.67 12.42 1.06
N LEU A 133 5.54 12.04 0.47
CA LEU A 133 5.52 10.82 -0.34
C LEU A 133 6.35 10.99 -1.61
N ASP A 134 6.44 12.21 -2.14
CA ASP A 134 7.28 12.54 -3.28
C ASP A 134 8.80 12.52 -2.97
N ASN A 135 9.22 12.37 -1.71
CA ASN A 135 10.64 12.22 -1.34
C ASN A 135 11.17 10.79 -1.52
N PHE A 136 10.29 9.79 -1.63
CA PHE A 136 10.69 8.40 -1.85
C PHE A 136 11.16 8.21 -3.29
N GLU A 137 12.16 7.36 -3.50
CA GLU A 137 12.76 7.07 -4.81
C GLU A 137 12.21 5.76 -5.38
N ASN A 138 11.99 4.77 -4.51
CA ASN A 138 11.46 3.46 -4.85
C ASN A 138 10.04 3.30 -4.30
N LEU A 139 9.12 2.86 -5.15
CA LEU A 139 7.73 2.58 -4.79
C LEU A 139 7.44 1.10 -5.08
N VAL A 140 7.17 0.34 -4.02
CA VAL A 140 6.75 -1.06 -4.11
C VAL A 140 5.23 -1.11 -4.04
N CYS A 141 4.59 -1.29 -5.18
CA CYS A 141 3.14 -1.29 -5.32
C CYS A 141 2.61 -2.71 -5.16
N ILE A 142 1.77 -2.93 -4.15
CA ILE A 142 1.22 -4.24 -3.77
C ILE A 142 -0.28 -4.27 -4.07
N ASN A 143 -0.74 -5.32 -4.74
CA ASN A 143 -2.14 -5.55 -5.11
C ASN A 143 -2.76 -4.38 -5.88
N CYS A 144 -1.94 -3.59 -6.57
CA CYS A 144 -2.38 -2.44 -7.34
C CYS A 144 -2.58 -2.87 -8.79
N ASP A 145 -3.84 -2.89 -9.24
CA ASP A 145 -4.14 -3.10 -10.66
C ASP A 145 -3.56 -1.98 -11.55
N VAL A 146 -3.66 -2.14 -12.86
CA VAL A 146 -3.17 -1.16 -13.84
C VAL A 146 -3.73 0.24 -13.57
N PHE A 147 -5.00 0.35 -13.18
CA PHE A 147 -5.63 1.63 -12.91
C PHE A 147 -5.03 2.30 -11.66
N TYR A 148 -4.85 1.55 -10.57
CA TYR A 148 -4.18 2.02 -9.35
C TYR A 148 -2.74 2.45 -9.66
N ILE A 149 -1.98 1.64 -10.41
CA ILE A 149 -0.60 1.97 -10.80
C ILE A 149 -0.54 3.28 -11.59
N GLU A 150 -1.43 3.49 -12.56
CA GLU A 150 -1.45 4.73 -13.35
C GLU A 150 -1.83 5.94 -12.50
N ARG A 151 -2.72 5.79 -11.50
CA ARG A 151 -3.00 6.85 -10.51
C ARG A 151 -1.77 7.19 -9.67
N ILE A 152 -1.02 6.17 -9.23
CA ILE A 152 0.21 6.35 -8.44
C ILE A 152 1.29 7.06 -9.27
N LYS A 153 1.54 6.62 -10.51
CA LYS A 153 2.50 7.28 -11.42
C LYS A 153 2.09 8.72 -11.69
N SER A 154 0.81 8.95 -11.95
CA SER A 154 0.28 10.29 -12.23
C SER A 154 0.38 11.25 -11.04
N SER A 155 0.37 10.74 -9.80
CA SER A 155 0.40 11.57 -8.58
C SER A 155 1.80 11.76 -7.98
N LEU A 156 2.69 10.77 -8.14
CA LEU A 156 4.05 10.74 -7.55
C LEU A 156 5.17 10.95 -8.58
N GLY A 157 4.86 10.93 -9.88
CA GLY A 157 5.78 11.27 -10.95
C GLY A 157 6.80 10.18 -11.26
N LYS A 158 7.99 10.56 -11.74
CA LYS A 158 9.04 9.61 -12.12
C LYS A 158 9.71 9.03 -10.88
N LYS A 159 9.55 7.71 -10.68
CA LYS A 159 10.10 6.91 -9.58
C LYS A 159 10.55 5.54 -10.10
N ASN A 160 11.26 4.78 -9.28
CA ASN A 160 11.46 3.36 -9.53
C ASN A 160 10.24 2.58 -9.01
N TYR A 161 9.50 1.92 -9.90
CA TYR A 161 8.27 1.20 -9.57
C TYR A 161 8.50 -0.31 -9.62
N ILE A 162 8.21 -0.98 -8.52
CA ILE A 162 8.18 -2.45 -8.43
C ILE A 162 6.74 -2.83 -8.16
N SER A 163 6.13 -3.63 -9.03
CA SER A 163 4.73 -4.05 -8.88
C SER A 163 4.67 -5.53 -8.47
N ILE A 164 3.83 -5.81 -7.49
CA ILE A 164 3.52 -7.15 -6.99
C ILE A 164 2.01 -7.32 -7.05
N ASP A 165 1.55 -8.14 -7.99
CA ASP A 165 0.12 -8.35 -8.18
C ASP A 165 -0.48 -9.26 -7.12
N ARG A 166 0.26 -10.31 -6.72
CA ARG A 166 -0.16 -11.27 -5.69
C ARG A 166 1.02 -11.73 -4.87
N ILE A 167 0.87 -11.67 -3.56
CA ILE A 167 1.90 -12.08 -2.60
C ILE A 167 2.02 -13.60 -2.51
N GLU A 168 0.92 -14.34 -2.68
CA GLU A 168 0.95 -15.82 -2.74
C GLU A 168 1.97 -16.34 -3.76
N LYS A 169 2.11 -15.64 -4.90
CA LYS A 169 3.08 -15.99 -5.95
C LYS A 169 4.53 -15.76 -5.54
N ILE A 170 4.78 -14.98 -4.49
CA ILE A 170 6.14 -14.64 -4.03
C ILE A 170 6.60 -15.58 -2.92
N ILE A 171 5.68 -16.02 -2.06
CA ILE A 171 6.04 -16.81 -0.88
C ILE A 171 6.39 -18.25 -1.25
N GLY A 172 5.90 -18.74 -2.39
CA GLY A 172 5.97 -20.16 -2.75
C GLY A 172 5.09 -20.96 -1.78
N GLU A 173 4.13 -21.72 -2.31
CA GLU A 173 3.47 -22.76 -1.51
C GLU A 173 4.43 -23.92 -1.25
#